data_AF-A0A6V2DUS8-F1
#
_entry.id   AF-A0A6V2DUS8-F1
#
_cell.length_a   1.000
_cell.length_b   1.000
_cell.length_c   1.000
_cell.angle_alpha   90.00
_cell.angle_beta   90.00
_cell.angle_gamma   90.00
#
_symmetry.space_group_name_H-M   'P 1'
#
loop_
_entity.id
_entity.type
_entity.pdbx_description
1 polymer ?
#
loop_
_entity_poly.entity_id
_entity_poly.type
_entity_poly.pdbx_seq_one_letter_code
_entity_poly.pdbx_strand_id
1 'polypeptide(L)'
;MYVSRKRTIHRRAGSADAHILKSKFYNSKLTFHQTTKPSGTMIRFYPYTAFLFLFLSTTVSALSSSFSLPAFQRACAIQTSECLDASRLHFQILFVDDDNTQARIASCLLSRVAEYNDALCILFPFSSTISSSPNAPLDAAAPSTALQMCHSLGLCETTCGEMGTSFHLSYFDEYDLIVAMNEDIRSAIFRSMTLEHQEHYGPKCRLLSEFLSPTFCGINSKTKKDTEENPYDVMLHTLDYELREKVAPLADYLTDRSSNVFTTNEVEAALILASAGLTRFCLDTIDAQFDAAFQVLLENNFKKKDVEISWEKAEEQLVRCNASVMGYFSPAQRKRRFDCYMEEMRGLLQGGEEG
;
A
#
# COMPACT_ATOMS: atom_id res chain seq x y z
N MET A 1 28.75 31.72 18.50
CA MET A 1 29.56 30.95 17.54
C MET A 1 28.75 29.74 17.11
N TYR A 2 28.13 29.80 15.93
CA TYR A 2 27.36 28.69 15.35
C TYR A 2 28.12 28.17 14.13
N VAL A 3 28.56 26.91 14.19
CA VAL A 3 29.31 26.26 13.10
C VAL A 3 28.30 25.69 12.11
N SER A 4 28.09 26.42 11.01
CA SER A 4 27.32 25.98 9.85
C SER A 4 28.11 24.92 9.08
N ARG A 5 27.64 23.67 9.09
CA ARG A 5 28.15 22.60 8.22
C ARG A 5 27.54 22.73 6.83
N LYS A 6 28.25 23.39 5.91
CA LYS A 6 27.99 23.29 4.47
C LYS A 6 28.40 21.91 3.97
N ARG A 7 27.44 21.09 3.54
CA ARG A 7 27.71 19.90 2.71
C ARG A 7 27.87 20.35 1.26
N THR A 8 29.08 20.26 0.74
CA THR A 8 29.40 20.50 -0.67
C THR A 8 29.06 19.24 -1.46
N ILE A 9 27.99 19.29 -2.27
CA ILE A 9 27.65 18.24 -3.24
C ILE A 9 28.41 18.54 -4.53
N HIS A 10 29.40 17.71 -4.86
CA HIS A 10 30.05 17.76 -6.16
C HIS A 10 29.14 17.14 -7.23
N ARG A 11 28.48 17.99 -8.02
CA ARG A 11 27.87 17.58 -9.30
C ARG A 11 28.97 17.25 -10.30
N ARG A 12 29.11 15.97 -10.66
CA ARG A 12 29.81 15.56 -11.88
C ARG A 12 28.82 15.59 -13.04
N ALA A 13 29.09 16.44 -14.01
CA ALA A 13 28.47 16.41 -15.33
C ALA A 13 29.02 15.22 -16.11
N GLY A 14 28.15 14.27 -16.46
CA GLY A 14 28.45 13.13 -17.30
C GLY A 14 27.29 12.91 -18.26
N SER A 15 27.46 13.40 -19.48
CA SER A 15 26.62 13.15 -20.64
C SER A 15 26.84 11.71 -21.11
N ALA A 16 25.80 10.88 -21.14
CA ALA A 16 25.79 9.64 -21.92
C ALA A 16 24.34 9.21 -22.25
N ASP A 17 24.10 9.13 -23.55
CA ASP A 17 23.03 8.45 -24.29
C ASP A 17 22.13 7.48 -23.51
N ALA A 18 20.87 7.87 -23.37
CA ALA A 18 19.79 6.99 -22.94
C ALA A 18 19.29 6.15 -24.13
N HIS A 19 19.89 4.98 -24.34
CA HIS A 19 19.29 3.93 -25.15
C HIS A 19 18.11 3.31 -24.38
N ILE A 20 16.90 3.55 -24.88
CA ILE A 20 15.64 2.97 -24.42
C ILE A 20 15.70 1.45 -24.63
N LEU A 21 15.97 0.70 -23.55
CA LEU A 21 15.72 -0.74 -23.48
C LEU A 21 14.24 -0.96 -23.14
N LYS A 22 13.42 -1.16 -24.18
CA LYS A 22 12.09 -1.76 -24.05
C LYS A 22 12.26 -3.21 -23.61
N SER A 23 12.17 -3.49 -22.31
CA SER A 23 12.00 -4.86 -21.83
C SER A 23 10.58 -5.32 -22.20
N LYS A 24 10.50 -6.26 -23.15
CA LYS A 24 9.29 -7.04 -23.39
C LYS A 24 9.11 -7.97 -22.18
N PHE A 25 8.23 -7.62 -21.26
CA PHE A 25 7.72 -8.58 -20.29
C PHE A 25 6.84 -9.60 -21.01
N TYR A 26 7.31 -10.84 -21.02
CA TYR A 26 6.53 -11.99 -21.43
C TYR A 26 5.47 -12.25 -20.35
N ASN A 27 4.21 -12.00 -20.69
CA ASN A 27 3.08 -12.57 -19.99
C ASN A 27 3.17 -14.10 -20.09
N SER A 28 3.52 -14.79 -19.00
CA SER A 28 3.23 -16.21 -18.84
C SER A 28 1.73 -16.37 -18.64
N LYS A 29 0.98 -16.31 -19.74
CA LYS A 29 -0.35 -16.91 -19.82
C LYS A 29 -0.19 -18.39 -19.51
N LEU A 30 -0.85 -18.88 -18.46
CA LEU A 30 -1.21 -20.29 -18.33
C LEU A 30 -2.02 -20.70 -19.56
N THR A 31 -1.36 -21.32 -20.54
CA THR A 31 -2.01 -21.91 -21.71
C THR A 31 -2.53 -23.30 -21.35
N PHE A 32 -3.85 -23.41 -21.18
CA PHE A 32 -4.56 -24.67 -21.24
C PHE A 32 -4.55 -25.16 -22.70
N HIS A 33 -3.88 -26.27 -22.98
CA HIS A 33 -3.96 -26.94 -24.27
C HIS A 33 -5.31 -27.64 -24.40
N GLN A 34 -6.20 -27.09 -25.23
CA GLN A 34 -7.44 -27.75 -25.64
C GLN A 34 -7.26 -28.32 -27.06
N THR A 35 -7.24 -29.64 -27.17
CA THR A 35 -7.19 -30.37 -28.43
C THR A 35 -8.57 -30.37 -29.09
N THR A 36 -8.63 -30.02 -30.37
CA THR A 36 -9.85 -29.97 -31.18
C THR A 36 -10.08 -31.28 -31.94
N LYS A 37 -11.29 -31.87 -31.82
CA LYS A 37 -12.16 -32.40 -32.93
C LYS A 37 -13.45 -33.07 -32.40
N PRO A 38 -14.50 -33.29 -33.22
CA PRO A 38 -15.79 -32.60 -33.01
C PRO A 38 -17.00 -33.51 -32.73
N SER A 39 -18.15 -32.84 -32.59
CA SER A 39 -19.54 -33.32 -32.68
C SER A 39 -20.06 -34.20 -31.55
N GLY A 40 -20.83 -33.57 -30.67
CA GLY A 40 -21.69 -34.23 -29.69
C GLY A 40 -22.44 -33.18 -28.90
N THR A 41 -23.74 -33.04 -29.16
CA THR A 41 -24.67 -32.21 -28.42
C THR A 41 -24.59 -32.57 -26.94
N MET A 42 -24.07 -31.68 -26.09
CA MET A 42 -24.09 -31.84 -24.63
C MET A 42 -24.66 -30.60 -23.95
N ILE A 43 -25.64 -30.89 -23.10
CA ILE A 43 -26.28 -30.01 -22.13
C ILE A 43 -25.20 -29.42 -21.22
N ARG A 44 -25.10 -28.08 -21.17
CA ARG A 44 -24.20 -27.37 -20.24
C ARG A 44 -24.81 -27.36 -18.84
N PHE A 45 -24.27 -28.19 -17.95
CA PHE A 45 -24.32 -27.94 -16.51
C PHE A 45 -23.16 -26.99 -16.16
N TYR A 46 -23.47 -25.85 -15.54
CA TYR A 46 -22.48 -24.92 -14.98
C TYR A 46 -22.11 -25.36 -13.56
N PRO A 47 -20.84 -25.65 -13.23
CA PRO A 47 -20.41 -25.98 -11.87
C PRO A 47 -19.74 -24.77 -11.21
N TYR A 48 -20.45 -23.63 -11.11
CA TYR A 48 -19.93 -22.43 -10.42
C TYR A 48 -20.76 -21.99 -9.20
N THR A 49 -21.77 -22.77 -8.79
CA THR A 49 -22.60 -22.48 -7.62
C THR A 49 -22.09 -23.06 -6.30
N ALA A 50 -21.03 -23.88 -6.32
CA ALA A 50 -20.52 -24.53 -5.10
C ALA A 50 -19.47 -23.71 -4.31
N PHE A 51 -18.79 -22.74 -4.93
CA PHE A 51 -17.80 -21.90 -4.22
C PHE A 51 -18.43 -20.69 -3.52
N LEU A 52 -19.60 -20.23 -3.95
CA LEU A 52 -20.32 -19.12 -3.31
C LEU A 52 -21.10 -19.53 -2.05
N PHE A 53 -21.39 -20.82 -1.88
CA PHE A 53 -22.14 -21.33 -0.72
C PHE A 53 -21.26 -21.69 0.49
N LEU A 54 -19.95 -21.85 0.31
CA LEU A 54 -19.02 -22.20 1.41
C LEU A 54 -18.48 -20.99 2.18
N PHE A 55 -18.61 -19.76 1.65
CA PHE A 55 -18.33 -18.53 2.40
C PHE A 55 -19.57 -17.93 3.10
N LEU A 56 -20.78 -18.30 2.67
CA LEU A 56 -22.04 -17.87 3.30
C LEU A 56 -22.59 -18.85 4.34
N SER A 57 -22.08 -20.08 4.43
CA SER A 57 -22.60 -21.08 5.39
C SER A 57 -21.88 -21.08 6.75
N THR A 58 -20.79 -20.34 6.92
CA THR A 58 -20.09 -20.19 8.21
C THR A 58 -20.53 -18.98 9.03
N THR A 59 -21.44 -18.13 8.51
CA THR A 59 -21.80 -16.86 9.15
C THR A 59 -23.12 -16.86 9.92
N VAL A 60 -23.93 -17.92 9.87
CA VAL A 60 -25.26 -17.90 10.51
C VAL A 60 -25.23 -18.34 11.99
N SER A 61 -24.12 -18.90 12.48
CA SER A 61 -24.00 -19.33 13.89
C SER A 61 -23.26 -18.33 14.82
N ALA A 62 -22.95 -17.12 14.36
CA ALA A 62 -22.20 -16.11 15.12
C ALA A 62 -22.96 -14.79 15.34
N LEU A 63 -24.30 -14.79 15.25
CA LEU A 63 -25.14 -13.58 15.33
C LEU A 63 -25.25 -12.93 16.73
N SER A 64 -24.36 -13.26 17.66
CA SER A 64 -24.22 -12.58 18.95
C SER A 64 -22.84 -11.95 19.18
N SER A 65 -21.94 -11.93 18.19
CA SER A 65 -20.71 -11.15 18.32
C SER A 65 -21.02 -9.67 18.10
N SER A 66 -20.86 -8.85 19.14
CA SER A 66 -20.93 -7.38 19.03
C SER A 66 -20.00 -6.88 17.91
N PHE A 67 -20.49 -5.98 17.06
CA PHE A 67 -19.67 -5.32 16.03
C PHE A 67 -18.41 -4.72 16.67
N SER A 68 -17.24 -5.07 16.14
CA SER A 68 -15.96 -4.53 16.57
C SER A 68 -15.39 -3.66 15.45
N LEU A 69 -15.36 -2.35 15.67
CA LEU A 69 -14.78 -1.40 14.72
C LEU A 69 -13.32 -1.74 14.38
N PRO A 70 -12.43 -2.09 15.33
CA PRO A 70 -11.07 -2.54 15.02
C PRO A 70 -11.01 -3.77 14.12
N ALA A 71 -11.88 -4.77 14.36
CA ALA A 71 -11.93 -5.97 13.53
C ALA A 71 -12.37 -5.65 12.09
N PHE A 72 -13.36 -4.76 11.94
CA PHE A 72 -13.81 -4.27 10.64
C PHE A 72 -12.70 -3.50 9.91
N GLN A 73 -12.06 -2.55 10.58
CA GLN A 73 -10.94 -1.78 10.01
C GLN A 73 -9.79 -2.68 9.55
N ARG A 74 -9.44 -3.69 10.36
CA ARG A 74 -8.42 -4.67 10.00
C ARG A 74 -8.82 -5.51 8.78
N ALA A 75 -10.08 -5.94 8.68
CA ALA A 75 -10.56 -6.68 7.53
C ALA A 75 -10.49 -5.83 6.24
N CYS A 76 -10.91 -4.55 6.31
CA CYS A 76 -10.79 -3.62 5.19
C CYS A 76 -9.34 -3.41 4.75
N ALA A 77 -8.41 -3.29 5.71
CA ALA A 77 -7.00 -3.11 5.45
C ALA A 77 -6.38 -4.35 4.79
N ILE A 78 -6.72 -5.57 5.24
CA ILE A 78 -6.30 -6.81 4.59
C ILE A 78 -6.81 -6.86 3.15
N GLN A 79 -8.11 -6.61 2.94
CA GLN A 79 -8.71 -6.59 1.61
C GLN A 79 -8.04 -5.58 0.67
N THR A 80 -7.66 -4.41 1.18
CA THR A 80 -6.87 -3.43 0.39
C THR A 80 -5.48 -3.94 0.10
N SER A 81 -4.78 -4.49 1.10
CA SER A 81 -3.42 -4.99 0.89
C SER A 81 -3.35 -6.11 -0.15
N GLU A 82 -4.40 -6.91 -0.29
CA GLU A 82 -4.52 -7.97 -1.30
C GLU A 82 -4.78 -7.43 -2.71
N CYS A 83 -5.32 -6.21 -2.86
CA CYS A 83 -5.56 -5.59 -4.16
C CYS A 83 -4.41 -4.70 -4.66
N LEU A 84 -3.42 -4.41 -3.81
CA LEU A 84 -2.21 -3.69 -4.19
C LEU A 84 -1.20 -4.66 -4.82
N ASP A 85 -0.56 -4.27 -5.93
CA ASP A 85 0.44 -5.09 -6.60
C ASP A 85 1.87 -4.57 -6.35
N ALA A 86 2.53 -5.11 -5.32
CA ALA A 86 3.91 -4.73 -5.01
C ALA A 86 4.95 -5.34 -5.96
N SER A 87 4.55 -6.17 -6.95
CA SER A 87 5.49 -6.80 -7.88
C SER A 87 6.29 -5.78 -8.69
N ARG A 88 5.74 -4.56 -8.84
CA ARG A 88 6.37 -3.42 -9.52
C ARG A 88 7.34 -2.62 -8.64
N LEU A 89 7.51 -3.00 -7.37
CA LEU A 89 8.30 -2.28 -6.35
C LEU A 89 7.84 -0.84 -6.08
N HIS A 90 6.64 -0.48 -6.54
CA HIS A 90 6.07 0.83 -6.33
C HIS A 90 4.55 0.81 -6.30
N PHE A 91 3.96 1.83 -5.68
CA PHE A 91 2.54 2.12 -5.67
C PHE A 91 2.26 3.50 -6.23
N GLN A 92 1.32 3.56 -7.18
CA GLN A 92 0.72 4.78 -7.69
C GLN A 92 -0.52 5.08 -6.86
N ILE A 93 -0.52 6.24 -6.21
CA ILE A 93 -1.55 6.62 -5.23
C ILE A 93 -2.21 7.91 -5.71
N LEU A 94 -3.52 7.88 -5.91
CA LEU A 94 -4.29 9.05 -6.35
C LEU A 94 -5.18 9.57 -5.22
N PHE A 95 -4.91 10.79 -4.76
CA PHE A 95 -5.80 11.51 -3.87
C PHE A 95 -6.90 12.22 -4.68
N VAL A 96 -8.13 12.16 -4.19
CA VAL A 96 -9.30 12.73 -4.87
C VAL A 96 -10.08 13.64 -3.92
N ASP A 97 -10.30 14.87 -4.34
CA ASP A 97 -11.15 15.87 -3.66
C ASP A 97 -12.17 16.50 -4.62
N ASP A 98 -12.87 17.53 -4.15
CA ASP A 98 -13.81 18.32 -4.94
C ASP A 98 -13.38 19.77 -5.18
N ASP A 99 -12.33 20.26 -4.52
CA ASP A 99 -11.93 21.68 -4.56
C ASP A 99 -10.45 21.91 -4.92
N ASN A 100 -9.69 20.86 -5.28
CA ASN A 100 -8.26 20.89 -5.60
C ASN A 100 -7.36 21.39 -4.44
N THR A 101 -7.88 21.39 -3.20
CA THR A 101 -7.15 21.82 -2.00
C THR A 101 -6.59 20.62 -1.24
N GLN A 102 -7.46 19.77 -0.70
CA GLN A 102 -7.04 18.77 0.28
C GLN A 102 -6.27 17.61 -0.37
N ALA A 103 -6.68 17.13 -1.55
CA ALA A 103 -6.00 16.06 -2.25
C ALA A 103 -4.57 16.48 -2.63
N ARG A 104 -4.41 17.75 -3.03
CA ARG A 104 -3.13 18.36 -3.33
C ARG A 104 -2.22 18.39 -2.10
N ILE A 105 -2.69 18.95 -0.99
CA ILE A 105 -1.93 18.99 0.26
C ILE A 105 -1.54 17.56 0.71
N ALA A 106 -2.48 16.61 0.66
CA ALA A 106 -2.25 15.22 1.05
C ALA A 106 -1.20 14.52 0.15
N SER A 107 -1.23 14.78 -1.16
CA SER A 107 -0.23 14.25 -2.10
C SER A 107 1.17 14.75 -1.79
N CYS A 108 1.33 16.06 -1.55
CA CYS A 108 2.62 16.66 -1.21
C CYS A 108 3.11 16.24 0.18
N LEU A 109 2.21 16.09 1.16
CA LEU A 109 2.53 15.51 2.46
C LEU A 109 3.03 14.08 2.32
N LEU A 110 2.34 13.24 1.54
CA LEU A 110 2.79 11.86 1.32
C LEU A 110 4.17 11.82 0.66
N SER A 111 4.47 12.70 -0.31
CA SER A 111 5.81 12.81 -0.90
C SER A 111 6.87 13.14 0.15
N ARG A 112 6.62 14.12 1.03
CA ARG A 112 7.57 14.52 2.09
C ARG A 112 7.78 13.41 3.11
N VAL A 113 6.70 12.75 3.53
CA VAL A 113 6.78 11.60 4.44
C VAL A 113 7.53 10.44 3.75
N ALA A 114 7.25 10.15 2.48
CA ALA A 114 7.97 9.14 1.72
C ALA A 114 9.47 9.46 1.60
N GLU A 115 9.86 10.71 1.39
CA GLU A 115 11.26 11.15 1.39
C GLU A 115 11.96 10.85 2.72
N TYR A 116 11.33 11.19 3.85
CA TYR A 116 11.89 10.92 5.16
C TYR A 116 12.08 9.42 5.44
N ASN A 117 11.22 8.56 4.87
CA ASN A 117 11.27 7.11 5.04
C ASN A 117 12.02 6.39 3.90
N ASP A 118 12.84 7.09 3.11
CA ASP A 118 13.58 6.53 1.96
C ASP A 118 12.68 5.79 0.92
N ALA A 119 11.43 6.23 0.80
CA ALA A 119 10.38 5.57 0.02
C ALA A 119 9.96 6.34 -1.25
N LEU A 120 10.72 7.36 -1.68
CA LEU A 120 10.40 8.15 -2.90
C LEU A 120 10.38 7.34 -4.20
N CYS A 121 11.15 6.25 -4.25
CA CYS A 121 11.17 5.36 -5.41
C CYS A 121 10.07 4.28 -5.34
N ILE A 122 9.26 4.30 -4.28
CA ILE A 122 8.25 3.30 -3.97
C ILE A 122 6.86 3.94 -3.98
N LEU A 123 6.69 5.13 -3.40
CA LEU A 123 5.39 5.78 -3.28
C LEU A 123 5.30 6.96 -4.25
N PHE A 124 4.35 6.89 -5.18
CA PHE A 124 4.12 7.91 -6.21
C PHE A 124 2.74 8.54 -6.02
N PRO A 125 2.63 9.58 -5.17
CA PRO A 125 1.36 10.28 -4.95
C PRO A 125 1.04 11.24 -6.09
N PHE A 126 -0.26 11.31 -6.42
CA PHE A 126 -0.85 12.26 -7.35
C PHE A 126 -2.16 12.79 -6.78
N SER A 127 -2.67 13.90 -7.31
CA SER A 127 -3.97 14.47 -6.93
C SER A 127 -4.85 14.74 -8.14
N SER A 128 -6.15 14.59 -7.94
CA SER A 128 -7.19 14.91 -8.92
C SER A 128 -8.45 15.42 -8.23
N THR A 129 -9.30 16.10 -8.99
CA THR A 129 -10.53 16.72 -8.49
C THR A 129 -11.74 16.24 -9.27
N ILE A 130 -12.86 16.00 -8.58
CA ILE A 130 -14.13 15.63 -9.24
C ILE A 130 -14.69 16.86 -9.97
N SER A 131 -14.54 16.87 -11.30
CA SER A 131 -14.97 18.01 -12.15
C SER A 131 -16.47 18.29 -12.15
N SER A 132 -17.30 17.31 -11.78
CA SER A 132 -18.75 17.49 -11.63
C SER A 132 -19.16 18.10 -10.29
N SER A 133 -18.23 18.32 -9.36
CA SER A 133 -18.55 18.93 -8.08
C SER A 133 -18.90 20.42 -8.23
N PRO A 134 -19.90 20.95 -7.48
CA PRO A 134 -20.13 22.38 -7.40
C PRO A 134 -18.96 23.17 -6.82
N ASN A 135 -18.05 22.51 -6.10
CA ASN A 135 -16.86 23.13 -5.50
C ASN A 135 -15.63 23.08 -6.42
N ALA A 136 -15.73 22.42 -7.57
CA ALA A 136 -14.60 22.27 -8.49
C ALA A 136 -14.16 23.64 -9.00
N PRO A 137 -12.85 23.95 -8.98
CA PRO A 137 -12.35 25.22 -9.47
C PRO A 137 -12.58 25.34 -10.99
N LEU A 138 -12.85 26.56 -11.45
CA LEU A 138 -13.08 26.83 -12.88
C LEU A 138 -11.81 26.64 -13.71
N ASP A 139 -10.64 26.86 -13.10
CA ASP A 139 -9.35 26.56 -13.68
C ASP A 139 -8.66 25.43 -12.90
N ALA A 140 -7.65 24.84 -13.50
CA ALA A 140 -6.85 23.81 -12.85
C ALA A 140 -5.75 24.39 -11.94
N ALA A 141 -5.74 25.70 -11.66
CA ALA A 141 -4.68 26.27 -10.83
C ALA A 141 -4.82 25.84 -9.36
N ALA A 142 -3.70 25.79 -8.66
CA ALA A 142 -3.71 25.51 -7.23
C ALA A 142 -4.41 26.64 -6.45
N PRO A 143 -5.40 26.33 -5.60
CA PRO A 143 -6.02 27.34 -4.73
C PRO A 143 -5.00 28.02 -3.82
N SER A 144 -5.15 29.32 -3.58
CA SER A 144 -4.21 30.08 -2.73
C SER A 144 -4.16 29.57 -1.30
N THR A 145 -5.28 29.06 -0.78
CA THR A 145 -5.39 28.40 0.52
C THR A 145 -4.53 27.14 0.59
N ALA A 146 -4.55 26.32 -0.47
CA ALA A 146 -3.71 25.14 -0.58
C ALA A 146 -2.23 25.52 -0.58
N LEU A 147 -1.84 26.51 -1.39
CA LEU A 147 -0.45 26.99 -1.47
C LEU A 147 0.04 27.55 -0.14
N GLN A 148 -0.79 28.32 0.57
CA GLN A 148 -0.44 28.86 1.88
C GLN A 148 -0.18 27.75 2.90
N MET A 149 -1.04 26.72 2.93
CA MET A 149 -0.87 25.58 3.82
C MET A 149 0.37 24.76 3.45
N CYS A 150 0.60 24.51 2.17
CA CYS A 150 1.79 23.83 1.69
C CYS A 150 3.08 24.58 2.10
N HIS A 151 3.09 25.90 1.96
CA HIS A 151 4.22 26.72 2.40
C HIS A 151 4.42 26.67 3.93
N SER A 152 3.34 26.73 4.74
CA SER A 152 3.46 26.63 6.21
C SER A 152 3.87 25.24 6.70
N LEU A 153 3.69 24.22 5.87
CA LEU A 153 4.13 22.85 6.07
C LEU A 153 5.52 22.58 5.45
N GLY A 154 6.17 23.57 4.85
CA GLY A 154 7.47 23.41 4.20
C GLY A 154 7.45 22.40 3.05
N LEU A 155 6.35 22.31 2.30
CA LEU A 155 6.22 21.41 1.15
C LEU A 155 6.80 22.07 -0.11
N CYS A 156 7.18 21.25 -1.10
CA CYS A 156 7.78 21.71 -2.35
C CYS A 156 6.81 22.59 -3.16
N GLU A 157 7.10 23.89 -3.28
CA GLU A 157 6.27 24.86 -4.00
C GLU A 157 6.00 24.46 -5.45
N THR A 158 6.99 23.90 -6.14
CA THR A 158 6.85 23.48 -7.55
C THR A 158 5.72 22.47 -7.68
N THR A 159 5.76 21.38 -6.91
CA THR A 159 4.75 20.32 -6.94
C THR A 159 3.39 20.83 -6.45
N CYS A 160 3.40 21.67 -5.41
CA CYS A 160 2.16 22.26 -4.87
C CYS A 160 1.49 23.20 -5.88
N GLY A 161 2.25 23.86 -6.76
CA GLY A 161 1.76 24.78 -7.78
C GLY A 161 1.39 24.15 -9.12
N GLU A 162 1.57 22.83 -9.29
CA GLU A 162 1.25 22.15 -10.56
C GLU A 162 -0.24 22.23 -10.90
N MET A 163 -0.57 22.25 -12.19
CA MET A 163 -1.97 22.26 -12.62
C MET A 163 -2.67 20.97 -12.17
N GLY A 164 -3.82 21.11 -11.53
CA GLY A 164 -4.68 20.00 -11.12
C GLY A 164 -5.23 19.21 -12.30
N THR A 165 -5.68 17.99 -12.04
CA THR A 165 -6.26 17.09 -13.03
C THR A 165 -7.70 16.76 -12.67
N SER A 166 -8.55 16.49 -13.67
CA SER A 166 -9.90 15.98 -13.42
C SER A 166 -9.82 14.49 -13.13
N PHE A 167 -10.59 14.04 -12.13
CA PHE A 167 -10.76 12.62 -11.85
C PHE A 167 -11.50 11.91 -13.01
N HIS A 168 -11.02 10.71 -13.37
CA HIS A 168 -11.64 9.82 -14.36
C HIS A 168 -11.70 8.39 -13.83
N LEU A 169 -12.77 7.65 -14.16
CA LEU A 169 -12.92 6.25 -13.71
C LEU A 169 -11.85 5.30 -14.27
N SER A 170 -11.23 5.63 -15.40
CA SER A 170 -10.10 4.85 -15.94
C SER A 170 -8.89 4.82 -15.00
N TYR A 171 -8.80 5.76 -14.05
CA TYR A 171 -7.72 5.78 -13.07
C TYR A 171 -7.72 4.57 -12.13
N PHE A 172 -8.81 3.80 -12.03
CA PHE A 172 -8.80 2.54 -11.28
C PHE A 172 -7.92 1.44 -11.91
N ASP A 173 -7.63 1.56 -13.20
CA ASP A 173 -6.71 0.68 -13.92
C ASP A 173 -5.26 1.18 -13.88
N GLU A 174 -5.07 2.49 -13.73
CA GLU A 174 -3.76 3.14 -13.73
C GLU A 174 -3.14 3.13 -12.32
N TYR A 175 -3.94 3.44 -11.29
CA TYR A 175 -3.48 3.60 -9.92
C TYR A 175 -3.72 2.34 -9.07
N ASP A 176 -2.79 2.08 -8.15
CA ASP A 176 -2.90 0.98 -7.20
C ASP A 176 -3.92 1.31 -6.11
N LEU A 177 -3.92 2.56 -5.64
CA LEU A 177 -4.77 3.03 -4.56
C LEU A 177 -5.40 4.39 -4.91
N ILE A 178 -6.70 4.52 -4.69
CA ILE A 178 -7.44 5.78 -4.78
C ILE A 178 -7.91 6.18 -3.39
N VAL A 179 -7.50 7.38 -2.96
CA VAL A 179 -7.77 7.91 -1.62
C VAL A 179 -8.72 9.10 -1.73
N ALA A 180 -9.98 8.89 -1.37
CA ALA A 180 -10.97 9.94 -1.27
C ALA A 180 -10.77 10.76 0.00
N MET A 181 -10.85 12.09 -0.12
CA MET A 181 -10.62 12.99 1.01
C MET A 181 -11.73 12.93 2.07
N ASN A 182 -12.96 12.59 1.68
CA ASN A 182 -14.09 12.43 2.58
C ASN A 182 -15.17 11.47 2.01
N GLU A 183 -16.21 11.19 2.80
CA GLU A 183 -17.27 10.25 2.42
C GLU A 183 -18.10 10.71 1.22
N ASP A 184 -18.30 12.02 1.06
CA ASP A 184 -19.07 12.57 -0.05
C ASP A 184 -18.34 12.34 -1.37
N ILE A 185 -17.01 12.52 -1.39
CA ILE A 185 -16.15 12.20 -2.53
C ILE A 185 -16.21 10.71 -2.84
N ARG A 186 -16.00 9.84 -1.84
CA ARG A 186 -16.05 8.37 -2.03
C ARG A 186 -17.41 7.94 -2.59
N SER A 187 -18.49 8.49 -2.04
CA SER A 187 -19.86 8.24 -2.48
C SER A 187 -20.10 8.75 -3.91
N ALA A 188 -19.53 9.91 -4.30
CA ALA A 188 -19.60 10.42 -5.67
C ALA A 188 -18.86 9.51 -6.66
N ILE A 189 -17.69 9.00 -6.28
CA ILE A 189 -16.92 8.03 -7.08
C ILE A 189 -17.74 6.76 -7.29
N PHE A 190 -18.27 6.15 -6.21
CA PHE A 190 -19.04 4.90 -6.32
C PHE A 190 -20.36 5.07 -7.06
N ARG A 191 -21.07 6.19 -6.90
CA ARG A 191 -22.29 6.48 -7.68
C ARG A 191 -22.04 6.56 -9.19
N SER A 192 -20.80 6.85 -9.60
CA SER A 192 -20.41 6.89 -11.01
C SER A 192 -20.08 5.52 -11.59
N MET A 193 -20.02 4.47 -10.76
CA MET A 193 -19.67 3.10 -11.16
C MET A 193 -20.89 2.19 -11.29
N THR A 194 -20.75 1.13 -12.08
CA THR A 194 -21.65 -0.03 -12.05
C THR A 194 -21.40 -0.87 -10.80
N LEU A 195 -22.37 -1.71 -10.41
CA LEU A 195 -22.23 -2.60 -9.25
C LEU A 195 -21.03 -3.56 -9.38
N GLU A 196 -20.82 -4.12 -10.59
CA GLU A 196 -19.68 -5.00 -10.88
C GLU A 196 -18.34 -4.28 -10.68
N HIS A 197 -18.23 -3.03 -11.13
CA HIS A 197 -17.04 -2.22 -10.89
C HIS A 197 -16.86 -1.86 -9.41
N GLN A 198 -17.94 -1.64 -8.66
CA GLN A 198 -17.83 -1.40 -7.22
C GLN A 198 -17.30 -2.63 -6.47
N GLU A 199 -17.73 -3.84 -6.84
CA GLU A 199 -17.21 -5.08 -6.25
C GLU A 199 -15.73 -5.29 -6.57
N HIS A 200 -15.33 -5.01 -7.81
CA HIS A 200 -13.94 -5.19 -8.26
C HIS A 200 -12.98 -4.13 -7.72
N TYR A 201 -13.36 -2.85 -7.82
CA TYR A 201 -12.49 -1.71 -7.48
C TYR A 201 -12.74 -1.13 -6.09
N GLY A 202 -13.84 -1.50 -5.43
CA GLY A 202 -14.16 -1.07 -4.08
C GLY A 202 -12.99 -1.21 -3.11
N PRO A 203 -12.23 -2.32 -3.11
CA PRO A 203 -11.04 -2.47 -2.26
C PRO A 203 -9.92 -1.44 -2.47
N LYS A 204 -9.80 -0.88 -3.69
CA LYS A 204 -8.80 0.13 -4.06
C LYS A 204 -9.21 1.56 -3.69
N CYS A 205 -10.51 1.81 -3.47
CA CYS A 205 -10.99 3.14 -3.08
C CYS A 205 -11.14 3.22 -1.56
N ARG A 206 -10.34 4.07 -0.92
CA ARG A 206 -10.30 4.23 0.55
C ARG A 206 -10.46 5.68 0.96
N LEU A 207 -10.88 5.92 2.20
CA LEU A 207 -10.90 7.26 2.78
C LEU A 207 -9.54 7.57 3.37
N LEU A 208 -9.09 8.82 3.28
CA LEU A 208 -7.87 9.22 3.98
C LEU A 208 -7.97 8.99 5.51
N SER A 209 -9.15 9.24 6.09
CA SER A 209 -9.39 9.03 7.52
C SER A 209 -9.23 7.58 8.00
N GLU A 210 -9.32 6.58 7.11
CA GLU A 210 -9.08 5.17 7.49
C GLU A 210 -7.62 4.95 7.92
N PHE A 211 -6.69 5.75 7.37
CA PHE A 211 -5.27 5.71 7.69
C PHE A 211 -4.89 6.46 8.97
N LEU A 212 -5.86 7.02 9.70
CA LEU A 212 -5.65 7.48 11.08
C LEU A 212 -5.67 6.31 12.07
N SER A 213 -6.25 5.16 11.69
CA SER A 213 -6.35 4.00 12.55
C SER A 213 -5.06 3.18 12.53
N PRO A 214 -4.41 2.95 13.69
CA PRO A 214 -3.23 2.08 13.73
C PRO A 214 -3.56 0.63 13.38
N THR A 215 -4.79 0.19 13.64
CA THR A 215 -5.25 -1.15 13.27
C THR A 215 -5.35 -1.34 11.76
N PHE A 216 -5.60 -0.26 11.02
CA PHE A 216 -5.58 -0.25 9.57
C PHE A 216 -4.14 -0.21 9.05
N CYS A 217 -3.28 0.62 9.63
CA CYS A 217 -1.92 0.82 9.12
C CYS A 217 -0.94 -0.31 9.47
N GLY A 218 -1.16 -1.01 10.59
CA GLY A 218 -0.25 -2.03 11.14
C GLY A 218 -0.66 -3.48 10.85
N ILE A 219 -1.33 -3.77 9.73
CA ILE A 219 -1.88 -5.12 9.43
C ILE A 219 -0.89 -6.28 9.59
N ASN A 220 0.39 -6.02 9.28
CA ASN A 220 1.45 -7.02 9.27
C ASN A 220 2.45 -6.86 10.42
N SER A 221 2.20 -5.93 11.34
CA SER A 221 2.95 -5.87 12.58
C SER A 221 2.70 -7.18 13.32
N LYS A 222 3.67 -8.10 13.21
CA LYS A 222 3.77 -9.26 14.08
C LYS A 222 4.06 -8.67 15.47
N THR A 223 3.02 -8.20 16.16
CA THR A 223 3.10 -7.73 17.53
C THR A 223 3.72 -8.84 18.33
N LYS A 224 5.04 -8.76 18.51
CA LYS A 224 5.72 -9.48 19.56
C LYS A 224 4.99 -9.03 20.82
N LYS A 225 4.40 -9.98 21.53
CA LYS A 225 3.46 -9.77 22.63
C LYS A 225 4.03 -9.00 23.83
N ASP A 226 5.26 -8.51 23.75
CA ASP A 226 6.08 -8.19 24.92
C ASP A 226 6.45 -6.71 25.05
N THR A 227 6.08 -5.84 24.08
CA THR A 227 6.29 -4.39 24.22
C THR A 227 4.98 -3.64 23.97
N GLU A 228 4.43 -3.07 25.05
CA GLU A 228 3.32 -2.10 25.05
C GLU A 228 3.75 -0.77 24.41
N GLU A 229 4.32 -0.80 23.20
CA GLU A 229 4.56 0.43 22.45
C GLU A 229 3.22 1.02 22.04
N ASN A 230 3.06 2.32 22.24
CA ASN A 230 1.89 3.04 21.79
C ASN A 230 1.83 2.88 20.25
N PRO A 231 0.74 2.33 19.68
CA PRO A 231 0.67 2.09 18.24
C PRO A 231 0.77 3.38 17.41
N TYR A 232 0.55 4.55 18.01
CA TYR A 232 0.76 5.86 17.39
C TYR A 232 2.22 6.27 17.30
N ASP A 233 3.09 5.78 18.17
CA ASP A 233 4.52 6.07 18.11
C ASP A 233 5.09 5.59 16.77
N VAL A 234 4.61 4.46 16.27
CA VAL A 234 4.99 3.93 14.94
C VAL A 234 4.67 4.94 13.83
N MET A 235 3.48 5.55 13.84
CA MET A 235 3.10 6.57 12.84
C MET A 235 3.91 7.85 13.03
N LEU A 236 4.10 8.32 14.26
CA LEU A 236 4.92 9.49 14.57
C LEU A 236 6.38 9.29 14.15
N HIS A 237 6.90 8.05 14.23
CA HIS A 237 8.23 7.70 13.77
C HIS A 237 8.41 7.80 12.26
N THR A 238 7.33 7.75 11.47
CA THR A 238 7.39 8.01 10.02
C THR A 238 7.45 9.50 9.68
N LEU A 239 7.21 10.39 10.64
CA LEU A 239 7.28 11.83 10.42
C LEU A 239 8.67 12.37 10.71
N ASP A 240 9.13 13.30 9.87
CA ASP A 240 10.28 14.13 10.19
C ASP A 240 10.02 15.00 11.43
N TYR A 241 11.09 15.61 11.96
CA TYR A 241 11.04 16.37 13.20
C TYR A 241 10.00 17.51 13.17
N GLU A 242 9.90 18.26 12.07
CA GLU A 242 9.01 19.44 11.98
C GLU A 242 7.54 19.03 11.89
N LEU A 243 7.23 18.01 11.08
CA LEU A 243 5.88 17.46 10.98
C LEU A 243 5.45 16.80 12.29
N ARG A 244 6.37 16.09 12.96
CA ARG A 244 6.11 15.47 14.26
C ARG A 244 5.80 16.51 15.32
N GLU A 245 6.56 17.60 15.39
CA GLU A 245 6.34 18.67 16.39
C GLU A 245 4.95 19.31 16.25
N LYS A 246 4.44 19.44 15.02
CA LYS A 246 3.08 19.96 14.73
C LYS A 246 1.97 19.00 15.17
N VAL A 247 2.16 17.69 14.98
CA VAL A 247 1.11 16.68 15.21
C VAL A 247 1.11 16.13 16.62
N ALA A 248 2.27 15.98 17.26
CA ALA A 248 2.40 15.33 18.56
C ALA A 248 1.43 15.86 19.64
N PRO A 249 1.15 17.18 19.75
CA PRO A 249 0.18 17.70 20.72
C PRO A 249 -1.28 17.28 20.46
N LEU A 250 -1.60 16.85 19.24
CA LEU A 250 -2.96 16.52 18.80
C LEU A 250 -3.14 15.03 18.48
N ALA A 251 -2.07 14.23 18.47
CA ALA A 251 -2.08 12.85 18.00
C ALA A 251 -3.11 11.98 18.75
N ASP A 252 -3.07 11.98 20.08
CA ASP A 252 -4.02 11.20 20.91
C ASP A 252 -5.47 11.64 20.71
N TYR A 253 -5.67 12.95 20.47
CA TYR A 253 -6.99 13.50 20.28
C TYR A 253 -7.58 13.17 18.91
N LEU A 254 -6.76 13.15 17.86
CA LEU A 254 -7.22 12.86 16.49
C LEU A 254 -7.65 11.40 16.30
N THR A 255 -7.17 10.51 17.15
CA THR A 255 -7.34 9.07 17.00
C THR A 255 -8.51 8.53 17.81
N ASP A 256 -8.82 9.15 18.95
CA ASP A 256 -9.96 8.79 19.80
C ASP A 256 -11.30 9.42 19.36
N ARG A 257 -11.28 10.38 18.41
CA ARG A 257 -12.44 11.22 18.12
C ARG A 257 -13.45 10.58 17.17
N SER A 258 -14.72 10.66 17.54
CA SER A 258 -15.87 10.31 16.68
C SER A 258 -16.62 11.53 16.12
N SER A 259 -16.15 12.76 16.34
CA SER A 259 -16.90 13.98 16.01
C SER A 259 -16.46 14.64 14.71
N ASN A 260 -17.41 15.21 13.97
CA ASN A 260 -17.23 15.68 12.59
C ASN A 260 -16.73 17.14 12.44
N VAL A 261 -16.40 17.87 13.51
CA VAL A 261 -16.00 19.29 13.43
C VAL A 261 -14.55 19.46 13.83
N PHE A 262 -13.72 19.76 12.83
CA PHE A 262 -12.30 20.04 13.00
C PHE A 262 -12.00 21.54 12.88
N THR A 263 -11.11 22.04 13.75
CA THR A 263 -10.46 23.34 13.51
C THR A 263 -9.43 23.22 12.38
N THR A 264 -9.00 24.33 11.79
CA THR A 264 -7.98 24.31 10.73
C THR A 264 -6.70 23.59 11.14
N ASN A 265 -6.25 23.78 12.38
CA ASN A 265 -5.06 23.11 12.91
C ASN A 265 -5.28 21.60 13.08
N GLU A 266 -6.49 21.18 13.46
CA GLU A 266 -6.84 19.77 13.58
C GLU A 266 -6.92 19.09 12.20
N VAL A 267 -7.41 19.80 11.16
CA VAL A 267 -7.38 19.30 9.78
C VAL A 267 -5.95 19.13 9.29
N GLU A 268 -5.09 20.12 9.49
CA GLU A 268 -3.66 20.04 9.13
C GLU A 268 -3.00 18.83 9.81
N ALA A 269 -3.18 18.68 11.12
CA ALA A 269 -2.59 17.57 11.86
C ALA A 269 -3.17 16.21 11.44
N ALA A 270 -4.46 16.13 11.13
CA ALA A 270 -5.09 14.92 10.61
C ALA A 270 -4.54 14.53 9.23
N LEU A 271 -4.32 15.49 8.33
CA LEU A 271 -3.70 15.23 7.03
C LEU A 271 -2.28 14.68 7.19
N ILE A 272 -1.46 15.31 8.03
CA ILE A 272 -0.10 14.84 8.31
C ILE A 272 -0.11 13.41 8.86
N LEU A 273 -0.93 13.16 9.89
CA LEU A 273 -0.98 11.86 10.56
C LEU A 273 -1.52 10.76 9.65
N ALA A 274 -2.54 11.06 8.84
CA ALA A 274 -3.09 10.11 7.88
C ALA A 274 -2.11 9.82 6.74
N SER A 275 -1.35 10.82 6.26
CA SER A 275 -0.26 10.59 5.30
C SER A 275 0.83 9.68 5.88
N ALA A 276 1.20 9.86 7.15
CA ALA A 276 2.09 8.95 7.88
C ALA A 276 1.54 7.51 7.95
N GLY A 277 0.27 7.36 8.32
CA GLY A 277 -0.40 6.06 8.37
C GLY A 277 -0.46 5.38 7.00
N LEU A 278 -0.78 6.14 5.95
CA LEU A 278 -0.78 5.64 4.58
C LEU A 278 0.61 5.21 4.11
N THR A 279 1.66 6.00 4.38
CA THR A 279 3.04 5.59 4.11
C THR A 279 3.36 4.28 4.83
N ARG A 280 3.02 4.18 6.12
CA ARG A 280 3.27 2.97 6.91
C ARG A 280 2.53 1.76 6.34
N PHE A 281 1.25 1.90 6.04
CA PHE A 281 0.42 0.86 5.45
C PHE A 281 1.01 0.34 4.14
N CYS A 282 1.42 1.25 3.25
CA CYS A 282 2.02 0.87 1.98
C CYS A 282 3.34 0.12 2.17
N LEU A 283 4.23 0.60 3.04
CA LEU A 283 5.50 -0.08 3.31
C LEU A 283 5.28 -1.46 3.94
N ASP A 284 4.36 -1.58 4.90
CA ASP A 284 4.00 -2.86 5.53
C ASP A 284 3.36 -3.84 4.54
N THR A 285 2.62 -3.32 3.56
CA THR A 285 2.03 -4.14 2.48
C THR A 285 3.12 -4.68 1.57
N ILE A 286 4.07 -3.85 1.14
CA ILE A 286 5.20 -4.27 0.30
C ILE A 286 6.03 -5.31 1.03
N ASP A 287 6.43 -5.04 2.28
CA ASP A 287 7.20 -5.97 3.10
C ASP A 287 6.55 -7.35 3.17
N ALA A 288 5.24 -7.41 3.45
CA ALA A 288 4.53 -8.67 3.57
C ALA A 288 4.38 -9.41 2.23
N GLN A 289 4.13 -8.69 1.14
CA GLN A 289 4.06 -9.31 -0.19
C GLN A 289 5.42 -9.87 -0.63
N PHE A 290 6.51 -9.16 -0.37
CA PHE A 290 7.87 -9.67 -0.64
C PHE A 290 8.24 -10.84 0.27
N ASP A 291 7.84 -10.81 1.54
CA ASP A 291 8.02 -11.94 2.46
C ASP A 291 7.29 -13.19 1.96
N ALA A 292 6.02 -13.04 1.57
CA ALA A 292 5.23 -14.14 0.99
C ALA A 292 5.83 -14.66 -0.32
N ALA A 293 6.26 -13.77 -1.22
CA ALA A 293 6.90 -14.15 -2.47
C ALA A 293 8.23 -14.89 -2.25
N PHE A 294 9.03 -14.46 -1.27
CA PHE A 294 10.28 -15.14 -0.91
C PHE A 294 10.01 -16.52 -0.30
N GLN A 295 8.99 -16.64 0.55
CA GLN A 295 8.58 -17.93 1.12
C GLN A 295 8.15 -18.92 0.02
N VAL A 296 7.31 -18.49 -0.93
CA VAL A 296 6.90 -19.30 -2.09
C VAL A 296 8.13 -19.72 -2.91
N LEU A 297 9.13 -18.84 -3.04
CA LEU A 297 10.37 -19.16 -3.74
C LEU A 297 11.15 -20.27 -3.03
N LEU A 298 11.23 -20.24 -1.68
CA LEU A 298 11.87 -21.29 -0.89
C LEU A 298 11.15 -22.62 -1.05
N GLU A 299 9.82 -22.63 -0.92
CA GLU A 299 8.98 -23.84 -1.02
C GLU A 299 9.06 -24.51 -2.39
N ASN A 300 9.16 -23.71 -3.46
CA ASN A 300 9.29 -24.22 -4.82
C ASN A 300 10.66 -24.81 -5.11
N ASN A 301 11.72 -24.30 -4.47
CA ASN A 301 13.11 -24.66 -4.80
C ASN A 301 13.75 -25.67 -3.85
N PHE A 302 13.27 -25.77 -2.62
CA PHE A 302 13.88 -26.62 -1.60
C PHE A 302 12.84 -27.54 -0.96
N LYS A 303 13.11 -28.84 -0.98
CA LYS A 303 12.28 -29.90 -0.41
C LYS A 303 12.98 -30.54 0.79
N LYS A 304 12.30 -31.50 1.45
CA LYS A 304 12.83 -32.22 2.61
C LYS A 304 14.22 -32.86 2.39
N LYS A 305 14.53 -33.27 1.17
CA LYS A 305 15.84 -33.85 0.80
C LYS A 305 16.98 -32.82 0.74
N ASP A 306 16.65 -31.54 0.70
CA ASP A 306 17.60 -30.44 0.49
C ASP A 306 17.99 -29.76 1.81
N VAL A 307 17.63 -30.33 2.96
CA VAL A 307 17.84 -29.76 4.31
C VAL A 307 19.32 -29.50 4.66
N GLU A 308 20.24 -30.20 4.01
CA GLU A 308 21.69 -30.06 4.21
C GLU A 308 22.36 -29.15 3.16
N ILE A 309 21.59 -28.47 2.30
CA ILE A 309 22.16 -27.56 1.32
C ILE A 309 22.84 -26.36 2.01
N SER A 310 24.05 -26.02 1.56
CA SER A 310 24.74 -24.83 2.07
C SER A 310 24.07 -23.55 1.57
N TRP A 311 24.17 -22.49 2.38
CA TRP A 311 23.59 -21.19 2.03
C TRP A 311 24.09 -20.67 0.67
N GLU A 312 25.37 -20.84 0.35
CA GLU A 312 25.96 -20.33 -0.89
C GLU A 312 25.32 -20.96 -2.14
N LYS A 313 25.05 -22.27 -2.08
CA LYS A 313 24.37 -22.99 -3.17
C LYS A 313 22.89 -22.62 -3.25
N ALA A 314 22.24 -22.49 -2.10
CA ALA A 314 20.84 -22.06 -2.04
C ALA A 314 20.68 -20.65 -2.60
N GLU A 315 21.53 -19.70 -2.21
CA GLU A 315 21.51 -18.32 -2.68
C GLU A 315 21.74 -18.25 -4.19
N GLU A 316 22.72 -18.98 -4.72
CA GLU A 316 22.96 -19.04 -6.17
C GLU A 316 21.73 -19.56 -6.93
N GLN A 317 21.05 -20.59 -6.40
CA GLN A 317 19.81 -21.11 -6.99
C GLN A 317 18.67 -20.07 -6.90
N LEU A 318 18.45 -19.45 -5.74
CA LEU A 318 17.40 -18.47 -5.53
C LEU A 318 17.56 -17.24 -6.45
N VAL A 319 18.79 -16.73 -6.59
CA VAL A 319 19.12 -15.61 -7.50
C VAL A 319 18.79 -15.94 -8.95
N ARG A 320 19.05 -17.18 -9.38
CA ARG A 320 18.72 -17.65 -10.75
C ARG A 320 17.21 -17.75 -10.98
N CYS A 321 16.44 -18.11 -9.96
CA CYS A 321 15.01 -18.33 -10.10
C CYS A 321 14.19 -17.03 -10.11
N ASN A 322 14.56 -16.03 -9.31
CA ASN A 322 13.79 -14.79 -9.24
C ASN A 322 14.65 -13.59 -8.76
N ALA A 323 15.19 -12.84 -9.71
CA ALA A 323 16.05 -11.70 -9.40
C ALA A 323 15.32 -10.53 -8.71
N SER A 324 14.02 -10.32 -8.96
CA SER A 324 13.30 -9.17 -8.40
C SER A 324 13.04 -9.33 -6.90
N VAL A 325 12.57 -10.51 -6.47
CA VAL A 325 12.34 -10.82 -5.04
C VAL A 325 13.66 -10.81 -4.27
N MET A 326 14.74 -11.29 -4.89
CA MET A 326 16.06 -11.33 -4.27
C MET A 326 16.66 -9.93 -4.06
N GLY A 327 16.34 -8.97 -4.93
CA GLY A 327 16.85 -7.60 -4.83
C GLY A 327 16.26 -6.77 -3.68
N TYR A 328 15.09 -7.16 -3.17
CA TYR A 328 14.40 -6.45 -2.10
C TYR A 328 15.09 -6.62 -0.74
N PHE A 329 15.42 -7.85 -0.38
CA PHE A 329 16.05 -8.17 0.90
C PHE A 329 17.58 -8.09 0.81
N SER A 330 18.23 -7.64 1.88
CA SER A 330 19.69 -7.73 1.99
C SER A 330 20.16 -9.21 2.07
N PRO A 331 21.42 -9.53 1.71
CA PRO A 331 21.93 -10.90 1.82
C PRO A 331 21.75 -11.52 3.21
N ALA A 332 21.96 -10.73 4.27
CA ALA A 332 21.77 -11.18 5.66
C ALA A 332 20.29 -11.49 5.98
N GLN A 333 19.36 -10.67 5.48
CA GLN A 333 17.93 -10.90 5.64
C GLN A 333 17.45 -12.15 4.89
N ARG A 334 17.96 -12.40 3.69
CA ARG A 334 17.65 -13.61 2.91
C ARG A 334 18.18 -14.86 3.60
N LYS A 335 19.44 -14.83 4.04
CA LYS A 335 20.06 -15.93 4.78
C LYS A 335 19.26 -16.27 6.03
N ARG A 336 18.89 -15.27 6.82
CA ARG A 336 18.08 -15.48 8.03
C ARG A 336 16.75 -16.16 7.74
N ARG A 337 16.03 -15.72 6.70
CA ARG A 337 14.74 -16.32 6.29
C ARG A 337 14.92 -17.76 5.84
N PHE A 338 15.96 -18.02 5.05
CA PHE A 338 16.33 -19.37 4.64
C PHE A 338 16.68 -20.29 5.81
N ASP A 339 17.49 -19.80 6.77
CA ASP A 339 17.87 -20.56 7.95
C ASP A 339 16.61 -20.94 8.76
N CYS A 340 15.69 -20.00 8.98
CA CYS A 340 14.40 -20.27 9.63
C CYS A 340 13.57 -21.33 8.88
N TYR A 341 13.45 -21.21 7.54
CA TYR A 341 12.75 -22.19 6.72
C TYR A 341 13.38 -23.59 6.83
N MET A 342 14.71 -23.68 6.84
CA MET A 342 15.41 -24.95 6.98
C MET A 342 15.28 -25.57 8.38
N GLU A 343 15.21 -24.75 9.43
CA GLU A 343 14.87 -25.21 10.79
C GLU A 343 13.46 -25.79 10.87
N GLU A 344 12.47 -25.13 10.27
CA GLU A 344 11.09 -25.65 10.18
C GLU A 344 11.05 -27.00 9.44
N MET A 345 11.75 -27.10 8.31
CA MET A 345 11.85 -28.35 7.54
C MET A 345 12.55 -29.48 8.31
N ARG A 346 13.55 -29.18 9.15
CA ARG A 346 14.18 -30.14 10.06
C ARG A 346 13.20 -30.65 11.13
N GLY A 347 12.41 -29.75 11.73
CA GLY A 347 11.38 -30.13 12.69
C GLY A 347 10.33 -31.08 12.09
N LEU A 348 9.91 -30.83 10.85
CA LEU A 348 8.96 -31.69 10.12
C LEU A 348 9.50 -33.08 9.74
N LEU A 349 10.82 -33.30 9.78
CA LEU A 349 11.42 -34.61 9.57
C LEU A 349 11.45 -35.42 10.87
N GLN A 350 11.80 -34.78 11.99
CA GLN A 350 11.87 -35.42 13.30
C GLN A 350 10.49 -35.86 13.80
N GLY A 351 9.45 -35.05 13.59
CA GLY A 351 8.08 -35.40 14.00
C GLY A 351 7.40 -36.49 13.16
N GLY A 352 8.04 -36.96 12.07
CA GLY A 352 7.49 -37.98 11.17
C GLY A 352 7.84 -39.42 11.53
N GLU A 353 8.76 -39.65 12.47
CA GLU A 353 9.21 -41.00 12.86
C GLU A 353 8.45 -41.59 14.06
N GLU A 354 7.56 -40.81 14.70
CA GLU A 354 6.82 -41.21 15.90
C GLU A 354 5.38 -41.72 15.64
N GLY A 355 4.98 -41.90 14.38
CA GLY A 355 3.67 -42.44 13.98
C GLY A 355 3.80 -43.57 12.97
#